data_AF-A0A7X6CRX5-F1
#
_entry.id   AF-A0A7X6CRX5-F1
#
_cell.length_a   1.000
_cell.length_b   1.000
_cell.length_c   1.000
_cell.angle_alpha   90.00
_cell.angle_beta   90.00
_cell.angle_gamma   90.00
#
_symmetry.space_group_name_H-M   'P 1'
#
loop_
_entity.id
_entity.type
_entity.pdbx_description
1 polymer ?
#
loop_
_entity_poly.entity_id
_entity_poly.type
_entity_poly.pdbx_seq_one_letter_code
_entity_poly.pdbx_strand_id
1 'polypeptide(L)'
;MSNPVKQKQEMDFARLTEELKAQNWRSADAETLQLLLKMSDRTAEGWLNKTDVEKLDCAALVQIDRLWIERSKNQFGFSQQRLIWLSAGGNVGQYNPKIAEKFGDRVGWRDRGKWLTYNTLKFSIQAPKGHLPAATGNGVSGSVWGGVAAISKRLQSCRPVELAIARQEYYANCSDRSRDRRCLLKKAAERWGETPDWGGKGIAKLFDELERELSQRQWIEADKITRILLDRYRQANLAEFKDSDSMKVIPCYLLKPVDDLWMEYSQGRFGLTAQSEVLFDRKIFPMPKARPDFPTATATNTVLGWNKLPDADPDSNHIHKPYSPAFNAVDPQRIPKGFYPYDMGYSYYTYGSGYNGEWRFYLNPACGFNPSS
;
A
#
# COMPACT_ATOMS: atom_id res chain seq x y z
N MET A 1 -13.66 46.61 2.16
CA MET A 1 -14.29 45.58 3.03
C MET A 1 -13.44 44.33 2.92
N SER A 2 -12.68 44.02 3.96
CA SER A 2 -11.75 42.89 3.98
C SER A 2 -12.53 41.59 4.13
N ASN A 3 -12.32 40.66 3.21
CA ASN A 3 -12.92 39.32 3.25
C ASN A 3 -12.25 38.54 4.40
N PRO A 4 -12.97 38.02 5.41
CA PRO A 4 -12.34 37.27 6.48
C PRO A 4 -11.90 35.91 5.93
N VAL A 5 -10.59 35.70 5.88
CA VAL A 5 -10.00 34.37 5.71
C VAL A 5 -10.49 33.52 6.88
N LYS A 6 -11.35 32.51 6.63
CA LYS A 6 -11.68 31.49 7.63
C LYS A 6 -10.37 30.85 8.09
N GLN A 7 -9.91 31.18 9.30
CA GLN A 7 -8.80 30.48 9.93
C GLN A 7 -9.18 29.00 10.02
N LYS A 8 -8.34 28.13 9.45
CA LYS A 8 -8.48 26.68 9.58
C LYS A 8 -8.24 26.35 11.06
N GLN A 9 -9.31 26.11 11.82
CA GLN A 9 -9.20 25.76 13.22
C GLN A 9 -8.42 24.45 13.35
N GLU A 10 -7.31 24.49 14.08
CA GLU A 10 -6.50 23.31 14.34
C GLU A 10 -7.29 22.33 15.21
N MET A 11 -7.40 21.08 14.75
CA MET A 11 -8.15 20.04 15.47
C MET A 11 -7.31 19.51 16.63
N ASP A 12 -7.88 19.53 17.84
CA ASP A 12 -7.24 18.96 19.03
C ASP A 12 -7.55 17.46 19.15
N PHE A 13 -6.50 16.63 19.14
CA PHE A 13 -6.57 15.17 19.28
C PHE A 13 -6.12 14.67 20.65
N ALA A 14 -5.84 15.56 21.62
CA ALA A 14 -5.28 15.19 22.92
C ALA A 14 -6.19 14.20 23.65
N ARG A 15 -7.49 14.48 23.72
CA ARG A 15 -8.45 13.58 24.38
C ARG A 15 -8.52 12.20 23.73
N LEU A 16 -8.65 12.13 22.40
CA LEU A 16 -8.64 10.86 21.69
C LEU A 16 -7.35 10.06 21.97
N THR A 17 -6.22 10.76 21.99
CA THR A 17 -4.91 10.16 22.26
C THR A 17 -4.85 9.55 23.66
N GLU A 18 -5.29 10.28 24.70
CA GLU A 18 -5.27 9.80 26.08
C GLU A 18 -6.23 8.63 26.31
N GLU A 19 -7.45 8.70 25.76
CA GLU A 19 -8.43 7.60 25.87
C GLU A 19 -7.92 6.32 25.19
N LEU A 20 -7.30 6.43 24.01
CA LEU A 20 -6.71 5.30 23.32
C LEU A 20 -5.48 4.73 24.04
N LYS A 21 -4.62 5.58 24.62
CA LYS A 21 -3.48 5.14 25.46
C LYS A 21 -3.96 4.37 26.69
N ALA A 22 -5.02 4.86 27.33
CA ALA A 22 -5.64 4.21 28.50
C ALA A 22 -6.46 2.97 28.12
N GLN A 23 -6.60 2.65 26.83
CA GLN A 23 -7.45 1.57 26.32
C GLN A 23 -8.93 1.72 26.70
N ASN A 24 -9.39 2.96 26.91
CA ASN A 24 -10.78 3.30 27.13
C ASN A 24 -11.53 3.34 25.79
N TRP A 25 -11.65 2.18 25.14
CA TRP A 25 -12.12 2.05 23.76
C TRP A 25 -13.49 2.70 23.51
N ARG A 26 -14.39 2.66 24.49
CA ARG A 26 -15.72 3.27 24.39
C ARG A 26 -15.65 4.81 24.39
N SER A 27 -14.84 5.39 25.27
CA SER A 27 -14.63 6.83 25.33
C SER A 27 -13.90 7.33 24.08
N ALA A 28 -12.89 6.58 23.62
CA ALA A 28 -12.17 6.88 22.39
C ALA A 28 -13.09 6.87 21.16
N ASP A 29 -14.01 5.91 21.07
CA ASP A 29 -14.99 5.84 20.00
C ASP A 29 -15.97 7.01 20.02
N ALA A 30 -16.48 7.38 21.20
CA ALA A 30 -17.33 8.55 21.37
C ALA A 30 -16.60 9.86 20.99
N GLU A 31 -15.34 10.02 21.42
CA GLU A 31 -14.52 11.18 21.03
C GLU A 31 -14.24 11.21 19.53
N THR A 32 -14.04 10.05 18.90
CA THR A 32 -13.87 9.94 17.45
C THR A 32 -15.09 10.51 16.72
N LEU A 33 -16.31 10.17 17.14
CA LEU A 33 -17.53 10.75 16.58
C LEU A 33 -17.58 12.27 16.77
N GLN A 34 -17.23 12.77 17.96
CA GLN A 34 -17.20 14.21 18.25
C GLN A 34 -16.21 14.96 17.35
N LEU A 35 -15.02 14.41 17.11
CA LEU A 35 -14.04 14.99 16.19
C LEU A 35 -14.58 15.05 14.76
N LEU A 36 -15.19 13.97 14.27
CA LEU A 36 -15.79 13.95 12.92
C LEU A 36 -16.91 15.01 12.80
N LEU A 37 -17.77 15.14 13.81
CA LEU A 37 -18.84 16.14 13.82
C LEU A 37 -18.27 17.56 13.80
N LYS A 38 -17.28 17.86 14.63
CA LYS A 38 -16.58 19.15 14.66
C LYS A 38 -15.95 19.49 13.30
N MET A 39 -15.28 18.53 12.66
CA MET A 39 -14.66 18.71 11.34
C MET A 39 -15.67 19.06 10.24
N SER A 40 -16.94 18.69 10.43
CA SER A 40 -18.02 18.95 9.48
C SER A 40 -18.96 20.09 9.89
N ASP A 41 -18.67 20.80 10.99
CA ASP A 41 -19.58 21.79 11.59
C ASP A 41 -20.97 21.22 11.94
N ARG A 42 -21.05 19.94 12.38
CA ARG A 42 -22.32 19.21 12.66
C ARG A 42 -22.50 18.73 14.09
N THR A 43 -21.80 19.36 15.04
CA THR A 43 -21.88 19.00 16.46
C THR A 43 -23.29 19.08 17.02
N ALA A 44 -24.10 20.06 16.58
CA ALA A 44 -25.46 20.25 17.05
C ALA A 44 -26.41 19.14 16.56
N GLU A 45 -26.18 18.61 15.36
CA GLU A 45 -27.00 17.56 14.78
C GLU A 45 -26.63 16.18 15.31
N GLY A 46 -25.36 15.97 15.69
CA GLY A 46 -24.91 14.70 16.23
C GLY A 46 -24.75 13.59 15.19
N TRP A 47 -24.94 13.90 13.91
CA TRP A 47 -24.73 12.97 12.79
C TRP A 47 -24.18 13.67 11.54
N LEU A 48 -23.42 12.92 10.73
CA LEU A 48 -22.92 13.35 9.42
C LEU A 48 -23.74 12.73 8.29
N ASN A 49 -23.93 13.40 7.17
CA ASN A 49 -24.41 12.81 5.91
C ASN A 49 -23.22 12.49 4.99
N LYS A 50 -23.47 11.84 3.85
CA LYS A 50 -22.42 11.49 2.88
C LYS A 50 -21.64 12.72 2.37
N THR A 51 -22.33 13.82 2.09
CA THR A 51 -21.74 15.07 1.61
C THR A 51 -20.83 15.72 2.65
N ASP A 52 -21.16 15.59 3.93
CA ASP A 52 -20.32 16.07 5.04
C ASP A 52 -19.04 15.24 5.14
N VAL A 53 -19.16 13.92 5.02
CA VAL A 53 -18.01 13.00 5.01
C VAL A 53 -17.06 13.31 3.86
N GLU A 54 -17.58 13.66 2.68
CA GLU A 54 -16.77 14.02 1.51
C GLU A 54 -15.94 15.31 1.72
N LYS A 55 -16.32 16.15 2.69
CA LYS A 55 -15.65 17.43 3.00
C LYS A 55 -14.69 17.34 4.19
N LEU A 56 -14.68 16.24 4.95
CA LEU A 56 -13.80 16.07 6.10
C LEU A 56 -12.34 16.36 5.76
N ASP A 57 -11.65 17.13 6.60
CA ASP A 57 -10.24 17.43 6.40
C ASP A 57 -9.39 16.16 6.38
N CYS A 58 -8.54 16.03 5.35
CA CYS A 58 -7.76 14.83 5.14
C CYS A 58 -6.67 14.62 6.18
N ALA A 59 -6.00 15.67 6.64
CA ALA A 59 -4.94 15.53 7.63
C ALA A 59 -5.53 15.05 8.95
N ALA A 60 -6.64 15.64 9.37
CA ALA A 60 -7.36 15.24 10.57
C ALA A 60 -7.93 13.81 10.49
N LEU A 61 -8.56 13.43 9.37
CA LEU A 61 -9.11 12.08 9.21
C LEU A 61 -8.01 11.01 9.22
N VAL A 62 -6.88 11.28 8.56
CA VAL A 62 -5.70 10.40 8.58
C VAL A 62 -5.13 10.29 10.00
N GLN A 63 -5.06 11.40 10.75
CA GLN A 63 -4.55 11.40 12.11
C GLN A 63 -5.40 10.55 13.05
N ILE A 64 -6.74 10.66 12.95
CA ILE A 64 -7.67 9.80 13.70
C ILE A 64 -7.41 8.33 13.40
N ASP A 65 -7.35 7.95 12.11
CA ASP A 65 -7.13 6.55 11.71
C ASP A 65 -5.79 6.01 12.24
N ARG A 66 -4.72 6.82 12.18
CA ARG A 66 -3.41 6.46 12.71
C ARG A 66 -3.41 6.22 14.21
N LEU A 67 -4.02 7.11 14.98
CA LEU A 67 -4.13 6.96 16.44
C LEU A 67 -4.79 5.63 16.80
N TRP A 68 -5.88 5.27 16.11
CA TRP A 68 -6.56 3.99 16.29
C TRP A 68 -5.65 2.80 15.98
N ILE A 69 -4.97 2.81 14.83
CA ILE A 69 -4.07 1.72 14.42
C ILE A 69 -2.92 1.55 15.43
N GLU A 70 -2.23 2.64 15.78
CA GLU A 70 -1.05 2.59 16.63
C GLU A 70 -1.39 2.07 18.04
N ARG A 71 -2.46 2.60 18.64
CA ARG A 71 -2.83 2.28 20.01
C ARG A 71 -3.49 0.91 20.14
N SER A 72 -4.09 0.41 19.07
CA SER A 72 -4.69 -0.92 19.01
C SER A 72 -3.76 -2.00 18.45
N LYS A 73 -2.49 -1.69 18.17
CA LYS A 73 -1.56 -2.63 17.50
C LYS A 73 -2.16 -3.21 16.21
N ASN A 74 -2.69 -2.32 15.37
CA ASN A 74 -3.34 -2.62 14.10
C ASN A 74 -4.64 -3.43 14.18
N GLN A 75 -5.28 -3.51 15.34
CA GLN A 75 -6.59 -4.17 15.45
C GLN A 75 -7.73 -3.30 14.92
N PHE A 76 -7.68 -2.00 15.15
CA PHE A 76 -8.77 -1.06 14.92
C PHE A 76 -8.34 0.08 13.98
N GLY A 77 -9.33 0.74 13.36
CA GLY A 77 -9.11 1.82 12.41
C GLY A 77 -10.07 1.74 11.22
N PHE A 78 -10.35 2.89 10.62
CA PHE A 78 -11.14 3.01 9.40
C PHE A 78 -10.44 2.35 8.20
N SER A 79 -9.10 2.40 8.13
CA SER A 79 -8.34 1.66 7.11
C SER A 79 -8.49 0.15 7.28
N GLN A 80 -8.54 -0.37 8.51
CA GLN A 80 -8.80 -1.79 8.79
C GLN A 80 -10.21 -2.18 8.36
N GLN A 81 -11.20 -1.35 8.64
CA GLN A 81 -12.57 -1.54 8.14
C GLN A 81 -12.60 -1.53 6.60
N ARG A 82 -11.91 -0.60 5.95
CA ARG A 82 -11.83 -0.57 4.48
C ARG A 82 -11.27 -1.88 3.92
N LEU A 83 -10.20 -2.44 4.50
CA LEU A 83 -9.65 -3.73 4.06
C LEU A 83 -10.66 -4.87 4.21
N ILE A 84 -11.34 -4.93 5.34
CA ILE A 84 -12.33 -5.98 5.63
C ILE A 84 -13.51 -5.87 4.66
N TRP A 85 -13.97 -4.65 4.37
CA TRP A 85 -15.02 -4.38 3.39
C TRP A 85 -14.66 -4.89 2.01
N LEU A 86 -13.45 -4.55 1.53
CA LEU A 86 -12.96 -5.00 0.24
C LEU A 86 -12.87 -6.53 0.20
N SER A 87 -12.29 -7.16 1.23
CA SER A 87 -12.17 -8.62 1.33
C SER A 87 -13.50 -9.36 1.44
N ALA A 88 -14.60 -8.66 1.73
CA ALA A 88 -15.95 -9.23 1.75
C ALA A 88 -16.59 -9.23 0.34
N GLY A 89 -15.90 -8.69 -0.67
CA GLY A 89 -16.36 -8.49 -2.05
C GLY A 89 -16.95 -7.10 -2.30
N GLY A 90 -16.66 -6.13 -1.43
CA GLY A 90 -17.16 -4.76 -1.52
C GLY A 90 -16.32 -3.86 -2.41
N ASN A 91 -16.95 -2.84 -3.00
CA ASN A 91 -16.25 -1.77 -3.73
C ASN A 91 -16.19 -0.51 -2.86
N VAL A 92 -15.14 0.32 -3.03
CA VAL A 92 -15.01 1.57 -2.28
C VAL A 92 -16.18 2.51 -2.60
N GLY A 93 -16.83 3.05 -1.56
CA GLY A 93 -17.90 4.03 -1.70
C GLY A 93 -19.22 3.51 -2.26
N GLN A 94 -19.33 2.21 -2.52
CA GLN A 94 -20.56 1.56 -2.97
C GLN A 94 -21.17 0.74 -1.84
N TYR A 95 -22.47 0.87 -1.62
CA TYR A 95 -23.20 0.08 -0.65
C TYR A 95 -23.76 -1.20 -1.30
N ASN A 96 -23.60 -2.34 -0.63
CA ASN A 96 -24.29 -3.57 -0.96
C ASN A 96 -24.71 -4.28 0.34
N PRO A 97 -26.01 -4.60 0.53
CA PRO A 97 -26.52 -5.16 1.77
C PRO A 97 -25.92 -6.54 2.11
N LYS A 98 -25.68 -7.40 1.12
CA LYS A 98 -25.09 -8.74 1.34
C LYS A 98 -23.62 -8.65 1.76
N ILE A 99 -22.90 -7.68 1.21
CA ILE A 99 -21.49 -7.43 1.57
C ILE A 99 -21.41 -6.80 2.95
N ALA A 100 -22.33 -5.88 3.24
CA ALA A 100 -22.54 -5.33 4.57
C ALA A 100 -22.70 -6.46 5.59
N GLU A 101 -23.67 -7.34 5.41
CA GLU A 101 -23.88 -8.49 6.31
C GLU A 101 -22.59 -9.28 6.60
N LYS A 102 -21.84 -9.65 5.55
CA LYS A 102 -20.54 -10.34 5.67
C LYS A 102 -19.50 -9.52 6.43
N PHE A 103 -19.41 -8.22 6.17
CA PHE A 103 -18.51 -7.34 6.93
C PHE A 103 -18.89 -7.31 8.40
N GLY A 104 -20.18 -7.15 8.71
CA GLY A 104 -20.68 -7.06 10.08
C GLY A 104 -20.35 -8.31 10.89
N ASP A 105 -20.48 -9.47 10.25
CA ASP A 105 -20.08 -10.74 10.86
C ASP A 105 -18.56 -10.78 11.13
N ARG A 106 -17.73 -10.28 10.19
CA ARG A 106 -16.27 -10.26 10.34
C ARG A 106 -15.77 -9.29 11.41
N VAL A 107 -16.37 -8.11 11.51
CA VAL A 107 -15.98 -7.11 12.51
C VAL A 107 -16.70 -7.31 13.84
N GLY A 108 -17.64 -8.25 13.95
CA GLY A 108 -18.39 -8.51 15.19
C GLY A 108 -19.46 -7.47 15.50
N TRP A 109 -20.05 -6.84 14.49
CA TRP A 109 -21.22 -5.95 14.62
C TRP A 109 -22.54 -6.69 14.47
N ARG A 110 -22.49 -7.98 14.14
CA ARG A 110 -23.65 -8.86 14.09
C ARG A 110 -23.41 -10.08 14.96
N ASP A 111 -24.49 -10.54 15.59
CA ASP A 111 -24.54 -11.83 16.25
C ASP A 111 -25.77 -12.59 15.78
N ARG A 112 -25.59 -13.87 15.38
CA ARG A 112 -26.65 -14.74 14.85
C ARG A 112 -27.54 -14.06 13.80
N GLY A 113 -26.91 -13.32 12.88
CA GLY A 113 -27.58 -12.62 11.77
C GLY A 113 -28.26 -11.29 12.13
N LYS A 114 -28.20 -10.85 13.39
CA LYS A 114 -28.81 -9.58 13.85
C LYS A 114 -27.76 -8.52 14.12
N TRP A 115 -28.07 -7.29 13.71
CA TRP A 115 -27.27 -6.10 14.03
C TRP A 115 -27.26 -5.84 15.53
N LEU A 116 -26.07 -5.72 16.10
CA LEU A 116 -25.89 -5.30 17.48
C LEU A 116 -26.11 -3.78 17.61
N THR A 117 -26.64 -3.36 18.75
CA THR A 117 -26.73 -1.93 19.07
C THR A 117 -25.41 -1.45 19.65
N TYR A 118 -25.17 -0.14 19.63
CA TYR A 118 -23.95 0.45 20.20
C TYR A 118 -23.66 -0.02 21.64
N ASN A 119 -24.70 -0.09 22.46
CA ASN A 119 -24.59 -0.49 23.87
C ASN A 119 -24.20 -1.96 24.06
N THR A 120 -24.41 -2.80 23.04
CA THR A 120 -24.08 -4.23 23.07
C THR A 120 -22.82 -4.58 22.30
N LEU A 121 -22.10 -3.59 21.74
CA LEU A 121 -20.79 -3.79 21.14
C LEU A 121 -19.72 -4.06 22.21
N LYS A 122 -18.66 -4.77 21.82
CA LYS A 122 -17.56 -5.15 22.71
C LYS A 122 -16.41 -4.14 22.61
N PHE A 123 -16.34 -3.22 23.55
CA PHE A 123 -15.27 -2.23 23.65
C PHE A 123 -14.03 -2.81 24.36
N SER A 124 -13.34 -3.73 23.70
CA SER A 124 -12.13 -4.38 24.23
C SER A 124 -11.16 -4.69 23.09
N ILE A 125 -9.86 -4.71 23.39
CA ILE A 125 -8.82 -5.04 22.42
C ILE A 125 -8.93 -6.47 21.86
N GLN A 126 -9.64 -7.36 22.56
CA GLN A 126 -9.96 -8.72 22.13
C GLN A 126 -11.20 -8.78 21.21
N ALA A 127 -11.75 -7.63 20.80
CA ALA A 127 -12.78 -7.60 19.75
C ALA A 127 -12.16 -7.94 18.38
N PRO A 128 -12.98 -8.37 17.40
CA PRO A 128 -12.48 -8.69 16.06
C PRO A 128 -11.77 -7.50 15.39
N LYS A 129 -10.88 -7.80 14.45
CA LYS A 129 -10.19 -6.77 13.66
C LYS A 129 -11.23 -5.87 12.96
N GLY A 130 -11.00 -4.56 12.98
CA GLY A 130 -11.91 -3.56 12.42
C GLY A 130 -13.17 -3.28 13.24
N HIS A 131 -13.36 -3.88 14.42
CA HIS A 131 -14.54 -3.66 15.28
C HIS A 131 -14.75 -2.20 15.64
N LEU A 132 -13.66 -1.45 15.84
CA LEU A 132 -13.68 -0.03 16.16
C LEU A 132 -12.88 0.77 15.11
N PRO A 133 -13.22 2.06 14.90
CA PRO A 133 -14.31 2.80 15.53
C PRO A 133 -15.70 2.37 15.02
N ALA A 134 -16.67 2.19 15.92
CA ALA A 134 -18.08 1.98 15.60
C ALA A 134 -18.85 3.29 15.32
N ALA A 135 -18.19 4.45 15.46
CA ALA A 135 -18.73 5.77 15.12
C ALA A 135 -19.27 5.87 13.68
N THR A 136 -18.69 5.14 12.72
CA THR A 136 -19.21 5.00 11.34
C THR A 136 -20.60 4.35 11.29
N GLY A 137 -20.89 3.55 12.32
CA GLY A 137 -22.08 2.74 12.48
C GLY A 137 -23.31 3.50 12.97
N ASN A 138 -23.10 4.39 13.95
CA ASN A 138 -24.17 4.95 14.77
C ASN A 138 -24.29 6.48 14.73
N GLY A 139 -23.55 7.15 13.84
CA GLY A 139 -23.62 8.62 13.70
C GLY A 139 -23.15 9.17 12.34
N VAL A 140 -22.82 8.30 11.37
CA VAL A 140 -22.32 8.74 10.05
C VAL A 140 -23.17 8.11 8.92
N SER A 141 -23.79 8.98 8.13
CA SER A 141 -24.58 8.75 6.93
C SER A 141 -25.82 7.86 7.11
N GLY A 142 -26.58 8.07 8.20
CA GLY A 142 -27.97 7.62 8.37
C GLY A 142 -28.20 6.10 8.50
N SER A 143 -27.15 5.30 8.34
CA SER A 143 -27.14 3.86 8.62
C SER A 143 -25.70 3.42 8.82
N VAL A 144 -25.51 2.28 9.50
CA VAL A 144 -24.18 1.73 9.83
C VAL A 144 -23.21 1.67 8.65
N TRP A 145 -23.79 1.54 7.45
CA TRP A 145 -23.06 1.28 6.22
C TRP A 145 -22.80 2.48 5.34
N GLY A 146 -23.72 3.45 5.34
CA GLY A 146 -23.47 4.72 4.69
C GLY A 146 -22.16 5.32 5.21
N GLY A 147 -21.91 5.21 6.52
CA GLY A 147 -20.74 5.75 7.17
C GLY A 147 -19.44 5.05 6.81
N VAL A 148 -19.37 3.71 6.92
CA VAL A 148 -18.15 2.95 6.57
C VAL A 148 -17.77 3.15 5.11
N ALA A 149 -18.75 3.08 4.20
CA ALA A 149 -18.50 3.26 2.77
C ALA A 149 -18.06 4.69 2.44
N ALA A 150 -18.71 5.70 3.04
CA ALA A 150 -18.36 7.11 2.83
C ALA A 150 -16.97 7.45 3.39
N ILE A 151 -16.65 7.02 4.61
CA ILE A 151 -15.33 7.25 5.24
C ILE A 151 -14.24 6.50 4.47
N SER A 152 -14.50 5.27 4.04
CA SER A 152 -13.56 4.51 3.19
C SER A 152 -13.26 5.23 1.87
N LYS A 153 -14.27 5.81 1.23
CA LYS A 153 -14.11 6.63 0.02
C LYS A 153 -13.32 7.90 0.32
N ARG A 154 -13.62 8.58 1.43
CA ARG A 154 -12.91 9.80 1.82
C ARG A 154 -11.44 9.52 2.11
N LEU A 155 -11.13 8.48 2.88
CA LEU A 155 -9.74 8.03 3.12
C LEU A 155 -8.99 7.74 1.83
N GLN A 156 -9.63 7.08 0.87
CA GLN A 156 -9.01 6.86 -0.45
C GLN A 156 -8.67 8.17 -1.15
N SER A 157 -9.54 9.19 -1.08
CA SER A 157 -9.25 10.52 -1.62
C SER A 157 -8.18 11.28 -0.84
N CYS A 158 -8.00 10.98 0.44
CA CYS A 158 -7.01 11.60 1.32
C CYS A 158 -5.61 10.99 1.21
N ARG A 159 -5.44 9.94 0.39
CA ARG A 159 -4.17 9.24 0.21
C ARG A 159 -2.98 10.15 -0.11
N PRO A 160 -3.08 11.19 -0.97
CA PRO A 160 -1.95 12.09 -1.21
C PRO A 160 -1.49 12.83 0.06
N VAL A 161 -2.43 13.23 0.92
CA VAL A 161 -2.15 13.90 2.20
C VAL A 161 -1.57 12.91 3.21
N GLU A 162 -2.14 11.69 3.30
CA GLU A 162 -1.58 10.63 4.14
C GLU A 162 -0.12 10.34 3.82
N LEU A 163 0.21 10.28 2.52
CA LEU A 163 1.57 10.05 2.04
C LEU A 163 2.49 11.24 2.36
N ALA A 164 2.01 12.48 2.27
CA ALA A 164 2.78 13.68 2.61
C ALA A 164 3.11 13.75 4.12
N ILE A 165 2.15 13.45 4.99
CA ILE A 165 2.35 13.42 6.44
C ILE A 165 3.30 12.27 6.81
N ALA A 166 3.08 11.08 6.25
CA ALA A 166 3.97 9.94 6.46
C ALA A 166 5.40 10.29 6.08
N ARG A 167 5.61 11.00 4.96
CA ARG A 167 6.91 11.47 4.51
C ARG A 167 7.55 12.47 5.49
N GLN A 168 6.80 13.43 6.04
CA GLN A 168 7.33 14.41 6.99
C GLN A 168 7.75 13.75 8.33
N GLU A 169 6.89 12.94 8.93
CA GLU A 169 7.18 12.24 10.19
C GLU A 169 8.33 11.23 10.06
N TYR A 170 8.43 10.60 8.88
CA TYR A 170 9.50 9.68 8.50
C TYR A 170 10.88 10.34 8.54
N TYR A 171 11.00 11.61 8.16
CA TYR A 171 12.26 12.36 8.25
C TYR A 171 12.50 12.97 9.65
N ALA A 172 11.46 13.18 10.46
CA ALA A 172 11.57 13.84 11.76
C ALA A 172 12.15 12.94 12.88
N ASN A 173 11.97 11.62 12.80
CA ASN A 173 12.36 10.67 13.86
C ASN A 173 13.51 9.73 13.49
N CYS A 174 14.13 9.93 12.33
CA CYS A 174 15.38 9.26 11.97
C CYS A 174 16.51 10.24 12.27
N SER A 175 17.46 9.87 13.14
CA SER A 175 18.68 10.68 13.33
C SER A 175 19.31 10.99 11.98
N ASP A 176 19.88 12.18 11.82
CA ASP A 176 20.41 12.83 10.59
C ASP A 176 21.59 12.09 9.91
N ARG A 177 21.47 10.78 9.77
CA ARG A 177 22.29 9.92 8.91
C ARG A 177 21.32 9.17 8.01
N SER A 178 21.24 9.68 6.79
CA SER A 178 20.41 9.33 5.64
C SER A 178 20.37 7.85 5.18
N ARG A 179 20.51 6.84 6.05
CA ARG A 179 20.71 5.44 5.60
C ARG A 179 20.05 4.32 6.39
N ASP A 180 19.32 4.55 7.48
CA ASP A 180 18.70 3.41 8.17
C ASP A 180 17.37 2.96 7.51
N ARG A 181 17.51 2.29 6.36
CA ARG A 181 16.41 1.68 5.60
C ARG A 181 15.65 0.61 6.40
N ARG A 182 16.24 0.07 7.48
CA ARG A 182 15.67 -0.99 8.33
C ARG A 182 14.58 -0.46 9.27
N CYS A 183 14.70 0.79 9.75
CA CYS A 183 13.71 1.42 10.63
C CYS A 183 12.31 1.49 9.98
N LEU A 184 12.28 1.77 8.68
CA LEU A 184 11.08 2.04 7.89
C LEU A 184 10.20 0.81 7.71
N LEU A 185 10.86 -0.33 7.50
CA LEU A 185 10.22 -1.58 7.14
C LEU A 185 9.84 -2.40 8.35
N LYS A 186 10.60 -2.24 9.44
CA LYS A 186 10.17 -2.71 10.76
C LYS A 186 8.85 -2.07 11.17
N LYS A 187 8.69 -0.74 10.99
CA LYS A 187 7.43 -0.06 11.29
C LYS A 187 6.28 -0.41 10.33
N ALA A 188 6.57 -0.65 9.06
CA ALA A 188 5.56 -1.16 8.12
C ALA A 188 5.10 -2.58 8.52
N ALA A 189 6.02 -3.48 8.88
CA ALA A 189 5.70 -4.82 9.37
C ALA A 189 4.91 -4.77 10.69
N GLU A 190 5.26 -3.86 11.60
CA GLU A 190 4.52 -3.60 12.86
C GLU A 190 3.10 -3.06 12.60
N ARG A 191 2.93 -2.21 11.58
CA ARG A 191 1.62 -1.63 11.20
C ARG A 191 0.72 -2.60 10.44
N TRP A 192 1.21 -3.61 9.74
CA TRP A 192 0.33 -4.52 8.96
C TRP A 192 0.20 -5.93 9.57
N GLY A 193 1.01 -6.25 10.58
CA GLY A 193 1.11 -7.58 11.17
C GLY A 193 1.82 -8.57 10.26
N GLU A 194 2.32 -9.68 10.81
CA GLU A 194 2.73 -10.83 10.00
C GLU A 194 1.51 -11.28 9.17
N THR A 195 1.65 -11.33 7.84
CA THR A 195 0.60 -11.85 6.96
C THR A 195 0.30 -13.30 7.38
N PRO A 196 -0.98 -13.68 7.57
CA PRO A 196 -1.35 -15.05 7.93
C PRO A 196 -0.69 -16.07 7.00
N ASP A 197 -0.06 -17.02 7.66
CA ASP A 197 0.93 -17.94 7.16
C ASP A 197 0.40 -18.82 6.02
N TRP A 198 1.07 -18.74 4.87
CA TRP A 198 1.12 -19.81 3.85
C TRP A 198 2.54 -20.39 3.82
N GLY A 199 3.14 -20.63 5.00
CA GLY A 199 4.46 -21.24 5.20
C GLY A 199 5.65 -20.33 4.83
N GLY A 200 5.53 -19.01 4.95
CA GLY A 200 6.49 -18.06 4.38
C GLY A 200 7.09 -17.05 5.35
N LYS A 201 8.34 -16.64 5.11
CA LYS A 201 9.05 -15.59 5.86
C LYS A 201 8.28 -14.25 5.81
N GLY A 202 8.18 -13.55 6.94
CA GLY A 202 7.52 -12.24 7.05
C GLY A 202 8.24 -11.12 6.27
N ILE A 203 7.54 -10.03 5.99
CA ILE A 203 8.01 -8.88 5.18
C ILE A 203 9.36 -8.32 5.67
N ALA A 204 9.51 -8.10 6.98
CA ALA A 204 10.76 -7.57 7.54
C ALA A 204 11.94 -8.51 7.26
N LYS A 205 11.74 -9.82 7.47
CA LYS A 205 12.76 -10.84 7.21
C LYS A 205 13.12 -10.94 5.72
N LEU A 206 12.13 -10.84 4.83
CA LEU A 206 12.38 -10.81 3.38
C LEU A 206 13.20 -9.58 2.98
N PHE A 207 12.97 -8.43 3.59
CA PHE A 207 13.79 -7.25 3.31
C PHE A 207 15.22 -7.37 3.84
N ASP A 208 15.40 -7.90 5.06
CA ASP A 208 16.74 -8.15 5.60
C ASP A 208 17.52 -9.15 4.72
N GLU A 209 16.83 -10.15 4.18
CA GLU A 209 17.41 -11.09 3.23
C GLU A 209 17.75 -10.43 1.90
N LEU A 210 16.88 -9.57 1.37
CA LEU A 210 17.16 -8.80 0.16
C LEU A 210 18.45 -7.98 0.31
N GLU A 211 18.58 -7.23 1.42
CA GLU A 211 19.78 -6.44 1.69
C GLU A 211 21.02 -7.35 1.79
N ARG A 212 20.92 -8.48 2.49
CA ARG A 212 22.03 -9.43 2.61
C ARG A 212 22.46 -9.95 1.24
N GLU A 213 21.53 -10.44 0.42
CA GLU A 213 21.86 -11.00 -0.90
C GLU A 213 22.48 -9.94 -1.82
N LEU A 214 21.95 -8.70 -1.81
CA LEU A 214 22.52 -7.58 -2.57
C LEU A 214 23.94 -7.23 -2.09
N SER A 215 24.18 -7.22 -0.77
CA SER A 215 25.51 -6.96 -0.20
C SER A 215 26.55 -8.03 -0.60
N GLN A 216 26.10 -9.27 -0.83
CA GLN A 216 26.91 -10.40 -1.26
C GLN A 216 26.96 -10.56 -2.79
N ARG A 217 26.38 -9.61 -3.54
CA ARG A 217 26.25 -9.65 -5.01
C ARG A 217 25.54 -10.91 -5.52
N GLN A 218 24.66 -11.48 -4.71
CA GLN A 218 23.78 -12.58 -5.10
C GLN A 218 22.56 -12.01 -5.84
N TRP A 219 22.79 -11.38 -6.99
CA TRP A 219 21.78 -10.65 -7.77
C TRP A 219 20.58 -11.52 -8.13
N ILE A 220 20.81 -12.79 -8.49
CA ILE A 220 19.73 -13.73 -8.83
C ILE A 220 18.81 -13.96 -7.63
N GLU A 221 19.36 -14.12 -6.43
CA GLU A 221 18.55 -14.40 -5.24
C GLU A 221 17.86 -13.13 -4.73
N ALA A 222 18.56 -12.00 -4.76
CA ALA A 222 17.98 -10.69 -4.49
C ALA A 222 16.77 -10.40 -5.39
N ASP A 223 16.84 -10.76 -6.67
CA ASP A 223 15.77 -10.58 -7.66
C ASP A 223 14.52 -11.40 -7.32
N LYS A 224 14.69 -12.68 -6.93
CA LYS A 224 13.58 -13.51 -6.42
C LYS A 224 12.97 -12.95 -5.16
N ILE A 225 13.80 -12.57 -4.18
CA ILE A 225 13.34 -12.02 -2.91
C ILE A 225 12.55 -10.73 -3.15
N THR A 226 13.02 -9.88 -4.07
CA THR A 226 12.33 -8.65 -4.48
C THR A 226 10.92 -8.96 -4.98
N ARG A 227 10.76 -9.91 -5.90
CA ARG A 227 9.44 -10.32 -6.39
C ARG A 227 8.55 -10.82 -5.25
N ILE A 228 9.06 -11.71 -4.40
CA ILE A 228 8.32 -12.25 -3.24
C ILE A 228 7.88 -11.10 -2.32
N LEU A 229 8.77 -10.16 -2.03
CA LEU A 229 8.51 -9.02 -1.17
C LEU A 229 7.43 -8.10 -1.74
N LEU A 230 7.48 -7.78 -3.04
CA LEU A 230 6.44 -6.99 -3.71
C LEU A 230 5.10 -7.72 -3.72
N ASP A 231 5.10 -9.05 -3.93
CA ASP A 231 3.90 -9.87 -3.81
C ASP A 231 3.33 -9.87 -2.39
N ARG A 232 4.18 -9.87 -1.35
CA ARG A 232 3.73 -9.74 0.03
C ARG A 232 3.17 -8.35 0.32
N TYR A 233 3.79 -7.28 -0.17
CA TYR A 233 3.21 -5.94 -0.06
C TYR A 233 1.87 -5.85 -0.75
N ARG A 234 1.74 -6.43 -1.94
CA ARG A 234 0.48 -6.51 -2.68
C ARG A 234 -0.59 -7.25 -1.88
N GLN A 235 -0.29 -8.45 -1.38
CA GLN A 235 -1.20 -9.28 -0.57
C GLN A 235 -1.59 -8.61 0.76
N ALA A 236 -0.64 -7.96 1.43
CA ALA A 236 -0.90 -7.23 2.68
C ALA A 236 -1.79 -6.00 2.45
N ASN A 237 -1.74 -5.38 1.26
CA ASN A 237 -2.57 -4.23 0.91
C ASN A 237 -3.96 -4.63 0.36
N LEU A 238 -4.13 -5.84 -0.19
CA LEU A 238 -5.39 -6.36 -0.74
C LEU A 238 -5.45 -7.89 -0.58
N ALA A 239 -6.40 -8.37 0.23
CA ALA A 239 -6.59 -9.79 0.54
C ALA A 239 -7.16 -10.65 -0.61
N GLU A 240 -7.57 -10.02 -1.72
CA GLU A 240 -7.94 -10.68 -2.96
C GLU A 240 -7.07 -10.07 -4.05
N PHE A 241 -6.49 -10.85 -4.97
CA PHE A 241 -6.64 -10.57 -6.41
C PHE A 241 -6.06 -11.69 -7.28
N LYS A 242 -6.81 -11.92 -8.36
CA LYS A 242 -6.60 -12.85 -9.48
C LYS A 242 -5.97 -12.15 -10.71
N ASP A 243 -5.49 -10.89 -10.61
CA ASP A 243 -5.05 -10.07 -11.77
C ASP A 243 -3.84 -9.12 -11.52
N SER A 244 -3.29 -8.60 -12.62
CA SER A 244 -2.06 -7.80 -12.74
C SER A 244 -2.15 -6.38 -12.19
N ASP A 245 -3.35 -5.78 -12.16
CA ASP A 245 -3.56 -4.38 -11.79
C ASP A 245 -3.31 -4.09 -10.31
N SER A 246 -3.25 -5.14 -9.49
CA SER A 246 -2.99 -5.06 -8.05
C SER A 246 -1.56 -4.56 -7.70
N MET A 247 -0.59 -4.58 -8.62
CA MET A 247 0.73 -3.99 -8.38
C MET A 247 0.73 -2.45 -8.38
N LYS A 248 -0.26 -1.82 -9.04
CA LYS A 248 -0.44 -0.35 -9.09
C LYS A 248 -0.75 0.27 -7.74
N VAL A 249 -1.18 -0.54 -6.78
CA VAL A 249 -1.64 -0.05 -5.48
C VAL A 249 -0.60 -0.16 -4.39
N ILE A 250 0.55 -0.81 -4.65
CA ILE A 250 1.65 -0.90 -3.67
C ILE A 250 2.08 0.53 -3.32
N PRO A 251 2.01 0.95 -2.04
CA PRO A 251 2.41 2.28 -1.64
C PRO A 251 3.88 2.59 -1.97
N CYS A 252 4.17 3.83 -2.36
CA CYS A 252 5.53 4.24 -2.70
C CYS A 252 6.52 4.06 -1.57
N TYR A 253 6.09 4.19 -0.31
CA TYR A 253 6.94 3.97 0.85
C TYR A 253 7.39 2.52 1.01
N LEU A 254 6.74 1.55 0.35
CA LEU A 254 7.16 0.14 0.31
C LEU A 254 8.02 -0.17 -0.92
N LEU A 255 7.76 0.50 -2.04
CA LEU A 255 8.54 0.32 -3.28
C LEU A 255 9.90 1.02 -3.23
N LYS A 256 9.96 2.25 -2.70
CA LYS A 256 11.20 3.05 -2.70
C LYS A 256 12.34 2.41 -1.93
N PRO A 257 12.16 1.88 -0.70
CA PRO A 257 13.27 1.24 0.01
C PRO A 257 13.86 0.03 -0.71
N VAL A 258 13.02 -0.72 -1.44
CA VAL A 258 13.45 -1.85 -2.25
C VAL A 258 14.27 -1.36 -3.45
N ASP A 259 13.78 -0.35 -4.15
CA ASP A 259 14.52 0.28 -5.25
C ASP A 259 15.84 0.90 -4.80
N ASP A 260 15.84 1.61 -3.66
CA ASP A 260 17.02 2.24 -3.08
C ASP A 260 18.12 1.22 -2.77
N LEU A 261 17.77 0.01 -2.30
CA LEU A 261 18.73 -1.08 -2.10
C LEU A 261 19.36 -1.52 -3.42
N TRP A 262 18.55 -1.76 -4.44
CA TRP A 262 19.05 -2.11 -5.77
C TRP A 262 19.97 -1.03 -6.32
N MET A 263 19.55 0.23 -6.25
CA MET A 263 20.33 1.38 -6.71
C MET A 263 21.64 1.52 -5.94
N GLU A 264 21.66 1.33 -4.61
CA GLU A 264 22.90 1.45 -3.83
C GLU A 264 23.89 0.33 -4.15
N TYR A 265 23.48 -0.92 -3.99
CA TYR A 265 24.41 -2.06 -4.12
C TYR A 265 24.87 -2.28 -5.56
N SER A 266 24.05 -1.90 -6.54
CA SER A 266 24.44 -1.95 -7.96
C SER A 266 25.14 -0.68 -8.46
N GLN A 267 25.35 0.34 -7.61
CA GLN A 267 25.90 1.64 -8.00
C GLN A 267 25.09 2.34 -9.10
N GLY A 268 23.77 2.35 -8.95
CA GLY A 268 22.80 3.01 -9.82
C GLY A 268 22.52 2.27 -11.12
N ARG A 269 22.92 1.00 -11.23
CA ARG A 269 22.79 0.20 -12.46
C ARG A 269 21.50 -0.58 -12.53
N PHE A 270 21.07 -1.14 -11.41
CA PHE A 270 19.86 -1.95 -11.27
C PHE A 270 18.86 -1.21 -10.38
N GLY A 271 17.57 -1.45 -10.60
CA GLY A 271 16.52 -0.73 -9.91
C GLY A 271 15.39 -0.32 -10.84
N LEU A 272 14.22 -0.09 -10.24
CA LEU A 272 13.08 0.57 -10.85
C LEU A 272 13.50 1.95 -11.37
N THR A 273 14.19 2.76 -10.55
CA THR A 273 14.66 4.09 -10.97
C THR A 273 15.57 4.02 -12.19
N ALA A 274 16.61 3.17 -12.15
CA ALA A 274 17.53 3.01 -13.26
C ALA A 274 16.84 2.55 -14.55
N GLN A 275 15.84 1.68 -14.43
CA GLN A 275 15.06 1.20 -15.56
C GLN A 275 14.19 2.29 -16.16
N SER A 276 13.47 3.04 -15.32
CA SER A 276 12.67 4.17 -15.75
C SER A 276 13.52 5.16 -16.53
N GLU A 277 14.62 5.64 -15.95
CA GLU A 277 15.51 6.61 -16.61
C GLU A 277 15.90 6.17 -18.03
N VAL A 278 16.34 4.91 -18.17
CA VAL A 278 16.76 4.37 -19.46
C VAL A 278 15.61 4.30 -20.48
N LEU A 279 14.42 3.87 -20.07
CA LEU A 279 13.27 3.78 -20.96
C LEU A 279 12.71 5.16 -21.34
N PHE A 280 12.82 6.16 -20.44
CA PHE A 280 12.47 7.55 -20.73
C PHE A 280 13.45 8.21 -21.69
N ASP A 281 14.75 8.08 -21.44
CA ASP A 281 15.81 8.64 -22.30
C ASP A 281 15.72 8.10 -23.74
N ARG A 282 15.27 6.86 -23.89
CA ARG A 282 15.10 6.18 -25.18
C ARG A 282 13.73 6.41 -25.83
N LYS A 283 12.86 7.23 -25.22
CA LYS A 283 11.49 7.52 -25.71
C LYS A 283 10.64 6.26 -25.92
N ILE A 284 10.85 5.25 -25.07
CA ILE A 284 10.07 4.00 -25.07
C ILE A 284 8.80 4.17 -24.21
N PHE A 285 8.83 5.08 -23.24
CA PHE A 285 7.64 5.51 -22.49
C PHE A 285 6.91 6.70 -23.15
N PRO A 286 5.58 6.84 -22.97
CA PRO A 286 4.70 5.96 -22.19
C PRO A 286 4.38 4.64 -22.91
N MET A 287 4.53 3.50 -22.22
CA MET A 287 4.13 2.20 -22.75
C MET A 287 2.60 2.02 -22.71
N PRO A 288 1.98 1.41 -23.74
CA PRO A 288 0.54 1.13 -23.74
C PRO A 288 0.10 0.26 -22.55
N LYS A 289 -1.04 0.62 -21.94
CA LYS A 289 -1.56 -0.04 -20.72
C LYS A 289 -1.97 -1.50 -20.89
N ALA A 290 -2.48 -1.88 -22.07
CA ALA A 290 -3.04 -3.22 -22.29
C ALA A 290 -2.02 -4.18 -22.93
N ARG A 291 -1.16 -3.69 -23.84
CA ARG A 291 -0.01 -4.41 -24.43
C ARG A 291 0.80 -3.44 -25.32
N PRO A 292 2.12 -3.29 -25.16
CA PRO A 292 3.00 -2.65 -26.14
C PRO A 292 3.04 -3.47 -27.41
N ASP A 293 3.15 -2.77 -28.53
CA ASP A 293 3.36 -3.41 -29.81
C ASP A 293 4.73 -4.12 -29.87
N PHE A 294 4.89 -4.96 -30.90
CA PHE A 294 6.12 -5.71 -31.10
C PHE A 294 7.38 -4.82 -31.19
N PRO A 295 7.35 -3.66 -31.87
CA PRO A 295 8.47 -2.70 -31.84
C PRO A 295 8.84 -2.21 -30.44
N THR A 296 7.86 -1.81 -29.62
CA THR A 296 8.09 -1.29 -28.26
C THR A 296 8.66 -2.37 -27.34
N ALA A 297 8.15 -3.60 -27.43
CA ALA A 297 8.69 -4.74 -26.67
C ALA A 297 10.15 -5.07 -27.08
N THR A 298 10.43 -5.06 -28.39
CA THR A 298 11.79 -5.30 -28.93
C THR A 298 12.77 -4.22 -28.51
N ALA A 299 12.35 -2.95 -28.57
CA ALA A 299 13.15 -1.81 -28.14
C ALA A 299 13.46 -1.90 -26.64
N THR A 300 12.46 -2.23 -25.81
CA THR A 300 12.62 -2.43 -24.36
C THR A 300 13.65 -3.51 -24.06
N ASN A 301 13.49 -4.71 -24.64
CA ASN A 301 14.41 -5.83 -24.43
C ASN A 301 15.85 -5.48 -24.86
N THR A 302 15.99 -4.75 -25.96
CA THR A 302 17.30 -4.35 -26.49
C THR A 302 17.98 -3.32 -25.60
N VAL A 303 17.24 -2.32 -25.15
CA VAL A 303 17.76 -1.22 -24.33
C VAL A 303 18.11 -1.69 -22.93
N LEU A 304 17.27 -2.53 -22.33
CA LEU A 304 17.53 -3.10 -21.01
C LEU A 304 18.51 -4.26 -21.03
N GLY A 305 18.77 -4.87 -22.20
CA GLY A 305 19.75 -5.95 -22.36
C GLY A 305 19.22 -7.36 -22.12
N TRP A 306 17.90 -7.55 -22.06
CA TRP A 306 17.28 -8.86 -21.86
C TRP A 306 17.44 -9.82 -23.05
N ASN A 307 17.88 -9.34 -24.21
CA ASN A 307 18.15 -10.15 -25.40
C ASN A 307 19.62 -10.57 -25.57
N LYS A 308 20.53 -10.23 -24.63
CA LYS A 308 21.99 -10.32 -24.84
C LYS A 308 22.76 -11.10 -23.76
N LEU A 309 22.10 -11.88 -22.93
CA LEU A 309 22.83 -12.64 -21.92
C LEU A 309 23.66 -13.77 -22.56
N PRO A 310 24.90 -14.03 -22.08
CA PRO A 310 25.89 -14.87 -22.76
C PRO A 310 25.52 -16.36 -22.96
N ASP A 311 24.50 -16.86 -22.26
CA ASP A 311 24.10 -18.28 -22.26
C ASP A 311 22.76 -18.52 -22.98
N ALA A 312 22.29 -17.59 -23.80
CA ALA A 312 21.10 -17.81 -24.63
C ALA A 312 21.42 -18.81 -25.75
N ASP A 313 20.85 -20.01 -25.65
CA ASP A 313 20.85 -21.01 -26.72
C ASP A 313 20.40 -20.36 -28.05
N PRO A 314 21.27 -20.27 -29.07
CA PRO A 314 20.96 -19.58 -30.31
C PRO A 314 19.88 -20.29 -31.15
N ASP A 315 19.57 -21.57 -30.88
CA ASP A 315 18.59 -22.38 -31.63
C ASP A 315 17.24 -22.55 -30.92
N SER A 316 17.09 -22.00 -29.72
CA SER A 316 15.84 -22.08 -28.97
C SER A 316 14.87 -20.96 -29.38
N ASN A 317 13.82 -21.32 -30.13
CA ASN A 317 12.62 -20.47 -30.33
C ASN A 317 11.86 -20.17 -29.02
N HIS A 318 12.32 -20.73 -27.89
CA HIS A 318 11.89 -20.37 -26.56
C HIS A 318 12.97 -19.52 -25.89
N ILE A 319 12.65 -18.27 -25.59
CA ILE A 319 13.51 -17.33 -24.87
C ILE A 319 13.57 -17.77 -23.39
N HIS A 320 14.26 -18.87 -23.11
CA HIS A 320 14.34 -19.51 -21.80
C HIS A 320 15.79 -19.84 -21.47
N LYS A 321 16.45 -18.95 -20.70
CA LYS A 321 17.22 -19.25 -19.47
C LYS A 321 17.98 -18.02 -18.94
N PRO A 322 17.50 -17.39 -17.84
CA PRO A 322 18.28 -16.36 -17.11
C PRO A 322 18.68 -16.79 -15.69
N TYR A 323 18.50 -18.06 -15.31
CA TYR A 323 19.06 -18.61 -14.08
C TYR A 323 20.48 -19.14 -14.32
N SER A 324 21.40 -18.28 -14.74
CA SER A 324 22.83 -18.61 -14.76
C SER A 324 23.47 -18.09 -13.47
N PRO A 325 23.95 -18.96 -12.55
CA PRO A 325 24.71 -18.53 -11.39
C PRO A 325 25.92 -17.65 -11.73
N ALA A 326 26.41 -17.75 -12.98
CA ALA A 326 27.48 -16.90 -13.50
C ALA A 326 27.12 -15.41 -13.47
N PHE A 327 25.83 -15.03 -13.48
CA PHE A 327 25.41 -13.63 -13.37
C PHE A 327 25.83 -12.98 -12.05
N ASN A 328 25.92 -13.75 -10.95
CA ASN A 328 26.39 -13.22 -9.66
C ASN A 328 27.87 -12.81 -9.67
N ALA A 329 28.65 -13.33 -10.63
CA ALA A 329 30.04 -12.94 -10.83
C ALA A 329 30.21 -11.71 -11.74
N VAL A 330 29.13 -11.24 -12.38
CA VAL A 330 29.20 -10.12 -13.32
C VAL A 330 29.24 -8.78 -12.58
N ASP A 331 30.14 -7.91 -13.02
CA ASP A 331 30.19 -6.52 -12.61
C ASP A 331 28.94 -5.76 -13.13
N PRO A 332 28.10 -5.18 -12.25
CA PRO A 332 26.91 -4.41 -12.65
C PRO A 332 27.20 -3.31 -13.67
N GLN A 333 28.42 -2.76 -13.69
CA GLN A 333 28.80 -1.71 -14.66
C GLN A 333 28.90 -2.24 -16.10
N ARG A 334 29.11 -3.55 -16.27
CA ARG A 334 29.17 -4.21 -17.58
C ARG A 334 27.81 -4.65 -18.10
N ILE A 335 26.77 -4.58 -17.26
CA ILE A 335 25.39 -4.90 -17.61
C ILE A 335 24.65 -3.61 -17.99
N PRO A 336 23.76 -3.61 -19.00
CA PRO A 336 22.96 -2.44 -19.33
C PRO A 336 22.18 -1.90 -18.12
N LYS A 337 22.08 -0.59 -18.03
CA LYS A 337 21.38 0.08 -16.93
C LYS A 337 19.88 -0.24 -16.99
N GLY A 338 19.25 -0.42 -15.83
CA GLY A 338 17.84 -0.78 -15.71
C GLY A 338 17.53 -2.28 -15.82
N PHE A 339 18.58 -3.10 -15.94
CA PHE A 339 18.44 -4.55 -16.03
C PHE A 339 18.04 -5.17 -14.70
N TYR A 340 17.10 -6.10 -14.76
CA TYR A 340 16.81 -7.06 -13.69
C TYR A 340 17.13 -8.48 -14.19
N PRO A 341 17.77 -9.33 -13.35
CA PRO A 341 18.24 -10.63 -13.81
C PRO A 341 17.16 -11.59 -14.28
N TYR A 342 16.01 -11.66 -13.60
CA TYR A 342 14.98 -12.62 -13.99
C TYR A 342 13.56 -12.34 -13.52
N ASP A 343 13.23 -12.62 -12.27
CA ASP A 343 11.91 -12.54 -11.67
C ASP A 343 11.32 -11.13 -11.77
N MET A 344 12.16 -10.09 -11.62
CA MET A 344 11.74 -8.71 -11.80
C MET A 344 11.90 -8.19 -13.23
N GLY A 345 12.58 -8.88 -14.15
CA GLY A 345 12.83 -8.37 -15.51
C GLY A 345 12.22 -9.19 -16.66
N TYR A 346 11.98 -10.47 -16.44
CA TYR A 346 11.64 -11.45 -17.48
C TYR A 346 10.72 -12.57 -16.96
N SER A 347 9.94 -12.33 -15.90
CA SER A 347 8.96 -13.33 -15.47
C SER A 347 7.66 -13.18 -16.26
N TYR A 348 7.02 -14.31 -16.61
CA TYR A 348 5.65 -14.34 -17.13
C TYR A 348 4.65 -13.63 -16.19
N TYR A 349 5.04 -13.44 -14.94
CA TYR A 349 4.27 -12.79 -13.90
C TYR A 349 4.56 -11.28 -13.74
N THR A 350 5.69 -10.76 -14.24
CA THR A 350 6.11 -9.33 -14.13
C THR A 350 6.25 -8.60 -15.47
N TYR A 351 6.65 -9.29 -16.56
CA TYR A 351 6.81 -8.74 -17.93
C TYR A 351 6.23 -9.59 -19.06
N GLY A 352 5.93 -10.87 -18.83
CA GLY A 352 5.16 -11.65 -19.80
C GLY A 352 3.70 -11.25 -19.73
N SER A 353 3.03 -11.30 -20.89
CA SER A 353 1.58 -11.37 -20.92
C SER A 353 1.14 -12.31 -19.81
N GLY A 354 0.38 -11.83 -18.84
CA GLY A 354 -0.42 -12.78 -18.08
C GLY A 354 -1.22 -13.63 -19.07
N TYR A 355 -1.89 -14.66 -18.57
CA TYR A 355 -2.87 -15.42 -19.38
C TYR A 355 -3.88 -14.50 -20.14
N ASN A 356 -3.99 -13.23 -19.71
CA ASN A 356 -4.79 -12.14 -20.25
C ASN A 356 -4.07 -11.12 -21.16
N GLY A 357 -2.78 -11.23 -21.48
CA GLY A 357 -2.13 -10.35 -22.46
C GLY A 357 -1.56 -9.01 -21.93
N GLU A 358 -1.74 -8.71 -20.64
CA GLU A 358 -1.42 -7.41 -20.02
C GLU A 358 0.04 -7.25 -19.59
N TRP A 359 0.57 -6.01 -19.71
CA TRP A 359 1.90 -5.64 -19.23
C TRP A 359 1.89 -5.23 -17.76
N ARG A 360 2.72 -5.89 -16.95
CA ARG A 360 2.50 -5.97 -15.50
C ARG A 360 3.43 -5.09 -14.66
N PHE A 361 4.38 -4.38 -15.27
CA PHE A 361 5.30 -3.51 -14.54
C PHE A 361 4.85 -2.05 -14.46
N TYR A 362 3.54 -1.81 -14.40
CA TYR A 362 3.00 -0.52 -14.00
C TYR A 362 2.95 -0.45 -12.47
N LEU A 363 4.11 -0.35 -11.83
CA LEU A 363 4.16 -0.06 -10.39
C LEU A 363 3.63 1.35 -10.14
N ASN A 364 2.88 1.49 -9.04
CA ASN A 364 2.13 2.68 -8.64
C ASN A 364 2.68 3.98 -9.28
N PRO A 365 1.95 4.58 -10.25
CA PRO A 365 2.48 5.67 -11.07
C PRO A 365 2.82 6.92 -10.26
N ALA A 366 2.22 7.07 -9.07
CA ALA A 366 2.53 8.18 -8.16
C ALA A 366 3.95 8.10 -7.56
N CYS A 367 4.66 6.98 -7.73
CA CYS A 367 5.99 6.80 -7.14
C CYS A 367 7.13 7.37 -8.00
N GLY A 368 6.84 7.81 -9.22
CA GLY A 368 7.82 8.38 -10.14
C GLY A 368 8.65 7.36 -10.92
N PHE A 369 8.38 6.06 -10.76
CA PHE A 369 8.99 5.01 -11.59
C PHE A 369 8.30 4.87 -12.96
N ASN A 370 7.09 5.41 -13.11
CA ASN A 370 6.36 5.43 -14.38
C ASN A 370 5.88 6.86 -14.64
N PRO A 371 6.75 7.79 -15.06
CA PRO A 371 6.33 9.15 -15.38
C PRO A 371 5.12 9.16 -16.30
N SER A 372 4.14 9.94 -15.91
CA SER A 372 2.83 10.03 -16.54
C SER A 372 2.97 10.40 -18.02
N SER A 373 2.17 9.74 -18.85
CA SER A 373 1.69 10.31 -20.12
C SER A 373 1.05 11.67 -19.90
#